data_AF-A0A5C4S9I4-F1
#
_entry.id   AF-A0A5C4S9I4-F1
#
_cell.length_a   1.000
_cell.length_b   1.000
_cell.length_c   1.000
_cell.angle_alpha   90.00
_cell.angle_beta   90.00
_cell.angle_gamma   90.00
#
_symmetry.space_group_name_H-M   'P 1'
#
loop_
_entity.id
_entity.type
_entity.pdbx_description
1 polymer ?
#
loop_
_entity_poly.entity_id
_entity_poly.type
_entity_poly.pdbx_seq_one_letter_code
_entity_poly.pdbx_strand_id
1 'polypeptide(L)'
;SAVNSILMKQAIVGIIAIIIALILIRFLISRSLSPLAAIQTGLTSFFDFINYKTKNVSTIEVKSNDEFGQISNAINENILATKRGLEQDNQAVKESVQTVSVVEGGNLTARITANPRN
;
A
#
# COMPACT_ATOMS: atom_id res chain seq x y z
N SER A 1 18.69 -6.94 59.05
CA SER A 1 19.76 -5.93 58.95
C SER A 1 19.28 -4.79 58.05
N ALA A 2 19.64 -3.53 58.35
CA ALA A 2 19.28 -2.37 57.52
C ALA A 2 19.69 -2.56 56.04
N VAL A 3 20.79 -3.27 55.80
CA VAL A 3 21.29 -3.67 54.48
C VAL A 3 20.23 -4.42 53.65
N ASN A 4 19.53 -5.41 54.21
CA ASN A 4 18.51 -6.16 53.47
C ASN A 4 17.34 -5.27 53.02
N SER A 5 16.97 -4.27 53.81
CA SER A 5 15.90 -3.32 53.44
C SER A 5 16.31 -2.39 52.30
N ILE A 6 17.59 -2.00 52.24
CA ILE A 6 18.15 -1.19 51.16
C ILE A 6 18.23 -2.00 49.87
N LEU A 7 18.70 -3.26 49.96
CA LEU A 7 18.75 -4.18 48.83
C LEU A 7 17.36 -4.42 48.23
N MET A 8 16.33 -4.62 49.07
CA MET A 8 14.94 -4.78 48.60
C MET A 8 14.42 -3.54 47.87
N LYS A 9 14.68 -2.32 48.39
CA LYS A 9 14.28 -1.08 47.71
C LYS A 9 14.97 -0.91 46.36
N GLN A 10 16.27 -1.19 46.27
CA GLN A 10 17.01 -1.15 45.01
C GLN A 10 16.48 -2.16 44.00
N ALA A 11 16.16 -3.38 44.44
CA ALA A 11 15.57 -4.41 43.59
C ALA A 11 14.20 -3.96 43.02
N ILE A 12 13.34 -3.36 43.85
CA ILE A 12 12.04 -2.84 43.41
C ILE A 12 12.21 -1.72 42.37
N VAL A 13 13.12 -0.76 42.61
CA VAL A 13 13.42 0.32 41.66
C VAL A 13 13.94 -0.25 40.33
N GLY A 14 14.83 -1.24 40.39
CA GLY A 14 15.34 -1.92 39.19
C GLY A 14 14.24 -2.61 38.39
N ILE A 15 13.33 -3.33 39.06
CA ILE A 15 12.19 -3.99 38.41
C ILE A 15 11.27 -2.95 37.75
N ILE A 16 10.96 -1.85 38.43
CA ILE A 16 10.14 -0.76 37.87
C ILE A 16 10.81 -0.16 36.63
N ALA A 17 12.12 0.10 36.68
CA ALA A 17 12.87 0.64 35.55
C ALA A 17 12.82 -0.31 34.33
N ILE A 18 12.96 -1.62 34.54
CA ILE A 18 12.85 -2.63 33.48
C ILE A 18 11.43 -2.61 32.87
N ILE A 19 10.38 -2.57 33.69
CA ILE A 19 9.00 -2.52 33.20
C ILE A 19 8.76 -1.28 32.34
N ILE A 20 9.23 -0.12 32.78
CA ILE A 20 9.12 1.14 32.02
C ILE A 20 9.87 1.03 30.69
N ALA A 21 11.10 0.50 30.71
CA ALA A 21 11.89 0.30 29.49
C ALA A 21 11.17 -0.62 28.49
N LEU A 22 10.59 -1.73 28.95
CA LEU A 22 9.82 -2.64 28.10
C LEU A 22 8.59 -1.98 27.48
N ILE A 23 7.86 -1.16 28.26
CA ILE A 23 6.69 -0.40 27.75
C ILE A 23 7.14 0.59 26.66
N LEU A 24 8.22 1.32 26.89
CA LEU A 24 8.77 2.28 25.92
C LEU A 24 9.22 1.59 24.64
N ILE A 25 9.95 0.47 24.75
CA ILE A 25 10.39 -0.31 23.58
C ILE A 25 9.18 -0.79 22.78
N ARG A 26 8.16 -1.35 23.44
CA ARG A 26 6.93 -1.79 22.77
C ARG A 26 6.24 -0.64 22.03
N PHE A 27 6.16 0.53 22.67
CA PHE A 27 5.55 1.72 22.08
C PHE A 27 6.33 2.18 20.83
N LEU A 28 7.65 2.25 20.89
CA LEU A 28 8.50 2.63 19.77
C LEU A 28 8.37 1.65 18.59
N ILE A 29 8.43 0.35 18.86
CA ILE A 29 8.27 -0.68 17.81
C ILE A 29 6.90 -0.56 17.16
N SER A 30 5.83 -0.42 17.95
CA SER A 30 4.47 -0.29 17.41
C SER A 30 4.32 0.92 16.50
N ARG A 31 4.97 2.04 16.84
CA ARG A 31 4.94 3.27 16.04
C ARG A 31 5.76 3.12 14.76
N SER A 32 6.95 2.55 14.83
CA SER A 32 7.85 2.38 13.68
C SER A 32 7.37 1.32 12.68
N LEU A 33 6.61 0.32 13.13
CA LEU A 33 6.09 -0.74 12.25
C LEU A 33 4.71 -0.44 11.66
N SER A 34 4.00 0.58 12.16
CA SER A 34 2.69 0.95 11.61
C SER A 34 2.73 1.30 10.11
N PRO A 35 3.73 2.05 9.60
CA PRO A 35 3.88 2.29 8.15
C PRO A 35 4.06 1.00 7.35
N LEU A 36 4.78 0.02 7.89
CA LEU A 36 5.03 -1.26 7.22
C LEU A 36 3.72 -2.04 7.02
N ALA A 37 2.84 -2.05 8.03
CA ALA A 37 1.53 -2.67 7.92
C ALA A 37 0.67 -2.02 6.83
N ALA A 38 0.66 -0.68 6.77
CA ALA A 38 -0.06 0.06 5.73
C ALA A 38 0.49 -0.26 4.32
N ILE A 39 1.81 -0.30 4.17
CA ILE A 39 2.48 -0.65 2.91
C ILE A 39 2.13 -2.09 2.49
N GLN A 40 2.18 -3.04 3.42
CA GLN A 40 1.84 -4.44 3.16
C GLN A 40 0.39 -4.58 2.68
N THR A 41 -0.57 -3.97 3.38
CA THR A 41 -1.98 -4.00 2.98
C THR A 41 -2.17 -3.35 1.62
N GLY A 42 -1.57 -2.18 1.38
CA GLY A 42 -1.67 -1.47 0.12
C GLY A 42 -1.11 -2.24 -1.08
N LEU A 43 0.06 -2.87 -0.92
CA LEU A 43 0.64 -3.75 -1.95
C LEU A 43 -0.24 -4.98 -2.21
N THR A 44 -0.82 -5.58 -1.16
CA THR A 44 -1.73 -6.72 -1.30
C THR A 44 -2.96 -6.32 -2.11
N SER A 45 -3.57 -5.19 -1.78
CA SER A 45 -4.71 -4.64 -2.55
C SER A 45 -4.33 -4.30 -3.99
N PHE A 46 -3.12 -3.77 -4.22
CA PHE A 46 -2.62 -3.52 -5.57
C PHE A 46 -2.44 -4.79 -6.39
N PHE A 47 -1.89 -5.86 -5.80
CA PHE A 47 -1.78 -7.14 -6.47
C PHE A 47 -3.15 -7.77 -6.73
N ASP A 48 -4.09 -7.66 -5.80
CA ASP A 48 -5.46 -8.13 -6.03
C ASP A 48 -6.14 -7.37 -7.18
N PHE A 49 -5.85 -6.07 -7.34
CA PHE A 49 -6.30 -5.27 -8.49
C PHE A 49 -5.65 -5.72 -9.81
N ILE A 50 -4.32 -5.87 -9.87
CA ILE A 50 -3.62 -6.36 -11.07
C ILE A 50 -4.11 -7.75 -11.47
N ASN A 51 -4.39 -8.62 -10.49
CA ASN A 51 -4.90 -9.96 -10.72
C ASN A 51 -6.41 -10.01 -10.95
N TYR A 52 -7.05 -8.87 -11.22
CA TYR A 52 -8.49 -8.75 -11.51
C TYR A 52 -9.43 -9.30 -10.42
N LYS A 53 -8.94 -9.54 -9.20
CA LYS A 53 -9.78 -9.94 -8.06
C LYS A 53 -10.62 -8.77 -7.56
N THR A 54 -10.12 -7.55 -7.73
CA THR A 54 -10.84 -6.31 -7.45
C THR A 54 -10.81 -5.39 -8.67
N LYS A 55 -11.82 -4.54 -8.81
CA LYS A 55 -11.92 -3.58 -9.93
C LYS A 55 -11.23 -2.25 -9.67
N ASN A 56 -10.82 -2.00 -8.43
CA ASN A 56 -10.28 -0.72 -7.99
C ASN A 56 -9.13 -0.94 -7.02
N VAL A 57 -8.17 -0.01 -7.07
CA VAL A 57 -7.09 0.12 -6.11
C VAL A 57 -7.02 1.57 -5.63
N SER A 58 -6.66 1.74 -4.36
CA SER A 58 -6.38 3.03 -3.73
C SER A 58 -4.88 3.16 -3.44
N THR A 59 -4.43 4.40 -3.28
CA THR A 59 -3.06 4.70 -2.84
C THR A 59 -2.87 4.38 -1.36
N ILE A 60 -1.63 4.10 -0.98
CA ILE A 60 -1.16 3.87 0.37
C ILE A 60 -0.95 5.22 1.07
N GLU A 61 -1.60 5.45 2.21
CA GLU A 61 -1.43 6.68 2.98
C GLU A 61 -0.44 6.51 4.13
N VAL A 62 0.84 6.79 3.87
CA VAL A 62 1.86 6.95 4.92
C VAL A 62 2.16 8.44 5.09
N LYS A 63 1.64 9.03 6.18
CA LYS A 63 1.87 10.45 6.53
C LYS A 63 3.19 10.60 7.28
N SER A 64 4.30 10.40 6.59
CA SER A 64 5.64 10.63 7.13
C SER A 64 6.55 11.26 6.06
N ASN A 65 7.55 12.01 6.50
CA ASN A 65 8.61 12.58 5.66
C ASN A 65 9.90 11.76 5.71
N ASP A 66 9.85 10.58 6.33
CA ASP A 66 10.96 9.63 6.45
C ASP A 66 11.05 8.68 5.24
N GLU A 67 11.88 7.65 5.36
CA GLU A 67 12.07 6.63 4.33
C GLU A 67 10.77 5.88 4.00
N PHE A 68 9.87 5.66 4.97
CA PHE A 68 8.59 4.99 4.71
C PHE A 68 7.65 5.88 3.90
N GLY A 69 7.66 7.19 4.14
CA GLY A 69 6.95 8.16 3.31
C GLY A 69 7.43 8.12 1.86
N GLN A 70 8.74 8.13 1.65
CA GLN A 70 9.35 8.04 0.32
C GLN A 70 9.01 6.72 -0.39
N ILE A 71 9.11 5.59 0.29
CA ILE A 71 8.74 4.27 -0.23
C ILE A 71 7.26 4.24 -0.62
N SER A 72 6.37 4.74 0.26
CA SER A 72 4.94 4.80 -0.01
C SER A 72 4.62 5.64 -1.24
N ASN A 73 5.29 6.78 -1.42
CA ASN A 73 5.10 7.66 -2.57
C ASN A 73 5.54 6.98 -3.87
N ALA A 74 6.72 6.35 -3.88
CA ALA A 74 7.21 5.62 -5.05
C ALA A 74 6.26 4.47 -5.43
N ILE A 75 5.71 3.74 -4.45
CA ILE A 75 4.70 2.70 -4.70
C ILE A 75 3.43 3.33 -5.29
N ASN A 76 2.94 4.43 -4.72
CA ASN A 76 1.72 5.11 -5.20
C ASN A 76 1.82 5.58 -6.65
N GLU A 77 2.97 6.14 -7.04
CA GLU A 77 3.22 6.53 -8.43
C GLU A 77 3.08 5.32 -9.38
N ASN A 78 3.64 4.17 -8.99
CA ASN A 78 3.54 2.93 -9.77
C ASN A 78 2.12 2.35 -9.78
N ILE A 79 1.38 2.43 -8.67
CA ILE A 79 -0.04 2.04 -8.61
C ILE A 79 -0.85 2.87 -9.60
N LEU A 80 -0.71 4.21 -9.56
CA LEU A 80 -1.45 5.12 -10.42
C LEU A 80 -1.08 4.95 -11.89
N ALA A 81 0.21 4.81 -12.18
CA ALA A 81 0.67 4.54 -13.53
C ALA A 81 0.04 3.24 -14.05
N THR A 82 0.16 2.14 -13.31
CA THR A 82 -0.37 0.84 -13.73
C THR A 82 -1.89 0.86 -13.91
N LYS A 83 -2.62 1.47 -12.97
CA LYS A 83 -4.08 1.63 -13.06
C LYS A 83 -4.50 2.35 -14.34
N ARG A 84 -3.90 3.51 -14.63
CA ARG A 84 -4.18 4.26 -15.86
C ARG A 84 -3.87 3.45 -17.12
N GLY A 85 -2.79 2.66 -17.08
CA GLY A 85 -2.43 1.77 -18.17
C GLY A 85 -3.50 0.71 -18.46
N LEU A 86 -3.92 -0.02 -17.44
CA LEU A 86 -4.99 -1.02 -17.59
C LEU A 86 -6.32 -0.40 -18.02
N GLU A 87 -6.64 0.81 -17.56
CA GLU A 87 -7.85 1.53 -17.98
C GLU A 87 -7.79 1.88 -19.47
N GLN A 88 -6.64 2.37 -19.95
CA GLN A 88 -6.38 2.68 -21.35
C GLN A 88 -6.48 1.42 -22.23
N ASP A 89 -5.88 0.30 -21.81
CA ASP A 89 -5.94 -0.97 -22.55
C ASP A 89 -7.38 -1.51 -22.61
N ASN A 90 -8.12 -1.45 -21.50
CA ASN A 90 -9.53 -1.85 -21.46
C ASN A 90 -10.39 -0.97 -22.39
N GLN A 91 -10.09 0.31 -22.52
CA GLN A 91 -10.78 1.20 -23.45
C GLN A 91 -10.48 0.81 -24.91
N ALA A 92 -9.22 0.53 -25.24
CA ALA A 92 -8.82 0.10 -26.57
C ALA A 92 -9.49 -1.22 -26.98
N VAL A 93 -9.60 -2.18 -26.06
CA VAL A 93 -10.33 -3.43 -26.30
C VAL A 93 -11.82 -3.17 -26.56
N LYS A 94 -12.47 -2.32 -25.76
CA LYS A 94 -13.89 -1.97 -25.96
C LYS A 94 -14.14 -1.33 -27.33
N GLU A 95 -13.29 -0.38 -27.73
CA GLU A 95 -13.42 0.28 -29.03
C GLU A 95 -13.18 -0.70 -30.18
N SER A 96 -12.25 -1.65 -30.02
CA SER A 96 -12.01 -2.71 -30.99
C SER A 96 -13.25 -3.56 -31.20
N VAL A 97 -13.90 -4.02 -30.12
CA VAL A 97 -15.15 -4.79 -30.17
C VAL A 97 -16.27 -3.98 -30.81
N GLN A 98 -16.41 -2.70 -30.44
CA GLN A 98 -17.44 -1.83 -30.99
C GLN A 98 -17.24 -1.58 -32.49
N THR A 99 -15.99 -1.35 -32.93
CA THR A 99 -15.65 -1.15 -34.34
C THR A 99 -16.04 -2.36 -35.17
N VAL A 100 -15.75 -3.58 -34.68
CA VAL A 100 -16.18 -4.82 -35.35
C VAL A 100 -17.71 -4.86 -35.50
N SER A 101 -18.45 -4.56 -34.43
CA SER A 101 -19.92 -4.55 -34.48
C SER A 101 -20.49 -3.53 -35.49
N VAL A 102 -19.86 -2.35 -35.61
CA VAL A 102 -20.26 -1.32 -36.59
C VAL A 102 -19.95 -1.75 -38.02
N VAL A 103 -18.83 -2.43 -38.24
CA VAL A 103 -18.45 -3.00 -39.54
C VAL A 103 -19.42 -4.11 -39.95
N GLU A 104 -19.79 -5.01 -39.02
CA GLU A 104 -20.82 -6.05 -39.24
C GLU A 104 -22.18 -5.44 -39.59
N GLY A 105 -22.50 -4.27 -39.03
CA GLY A 105 -23.70 -3.48 -39.36
C GLY A 105 -23.66 -2.77 -40.72
N GLY A 106 -22.61 -2.97 -41.52
CA GLY A 106 -22.50 -2.47 -42.89
C GLY A 106 -21.70 -1.17 -43.05
N ASN A 107 -21.19 -0.57 -41.97
CA ASN A 107 -20.32 0.60 -42.05
C ASN A 107 -18.84 0.19 -42.06
N LEU A 108 -18.31 -0.10 -43.25
CA LEU A 108 -16.92 -0.53 -43.49
C LEU A 108 -15.87 0.58 -43.29
N THR A 109 -16.29 1.81 -42.98
CA THR A 109 -15.37 2.95 -42.78
C THR A 109 -14.96 3.14 -41.32
N ALA A 110 -15.57 2.41 -40.38
CA ALA A 110 -15.24 2.49 -38.96
C ALA A 110 -13.79 2.06 -38.68
N ARG A 111 -13.12 2.77 -37.77
CA ARG A 111 -11.71 2.55 -37.41
C ARG A 111 -11.53 2.61 -35.89
N ILE A 112 -10.55 1.87 -35.41
CA ILE A 112 -10.07 1.92 -34.03
C ILE A 112 -9.16 3.14 -33.88
N THR A 113 -9.41 3.98 -32.87
CA THR A 113 -8.67 5.22 -32.61
C THR A 113 -8.00 5.24 -31.23
N ALA A 114 -8.47 4.45 -30.27
CA ALA A 114 -7.79 4.28 -28.99
C ALA A 114 -6.40 3.70 -29.18
N ASN A 115 -5.44 4.33 -28.49
CA ASN A 115 -4.09 3.85 -28.39
C ASN A 115 -3.96 3.02 -27.11
N PRO A 116 -3.68 1.70 -27.17
CA PRO A 116 -3.32 0.95 -25.97
C PRO A 116 -2.00 1.47 -25.41
N ARG A 117 -1.72 1.17 -24.16
CA ARG A 117 -0.46 1.56 -23.52
C ARG A 117 0.72 0.71 -24.02
N ASN A 118 0.47 -0.53 -24.45
CA ASN A 118 1.36 -1.41 -25.23
C ASN A 118 0.62 -2.64 -25.74
#